data_AF-A0A6G3PT46-F1
#
_entry.id   AF-A0A6G3PT46-F1
#
_cell.length_a   1.000
_cell.length_b   1.000
_cell.length_c   1.000
_cell.angle_alpha   90.00
_cell.angle_beta   90.00
_cell.angle_gamma   90.00
#
_symmetry.space_group_name_H-M   'P 1'
#
loop_
_entity.id
_entity.type
_entity.pdbx_description
1 polymer ?
#
loop_
_entity_poly.entity_id
_entity_poly.type
_entity_poly.pdbx_seq_one_letter_code
_entity_poly.pdbx_strand_id
1 'polypeptide(L)'
;GPFDRARPALAAAGHPRFTPRRNHLTHPGGSLQLRFGRDMRWYGYESDPGAEDWWPRAAPDPDPVTVLEALLAGDRVPEAAGYDDPHYVR
;
A
#
# COMPACT_ATOMS: atom_id res chain seq x y z
N GLY A 1 -16.45 -3.61 6.20
CA GLY A 1 -15.30 -3.72 7.13
C GLY A 1 -14.27 -2.61 6.86
N PRO A 2 -13.10 -2.60 7.54
CA PRO A 2 -12.07 -1.57 7.29
C PRO A 2 -11.61 -1.52 5.84
N PHE A 3 -11.52 -2.67 5.17
CA PHE A 3 -11.24 -2.76 3.74
C PHE A 3 -12.23 -1.92 2.89
N ASP A 4 -13.54 -2.08 3.11
CA ASP A 4 -14.58 -1.38 2.32
C ASP A 4 -14.56 0.14 2.53
N ARG A 5 -14.06 0.61 3.69
CA ARG A 5 -13.97 2.04 4.01
C ARG A 5 -12.78 2.74 3.36
N ALA A 6 -11.80 2.00 2.87
CA ALA A 6 -10.58 2.58 2.31
C ALA A 6 -10.82 3.35 1.00
N ARG A 7 -11.63 2.81 0.08
CA ARG A 7 -11.89 3.49 -1.20
C ARG A 7 -12.62 4.83 -1.01
N PRO A 8 -13.69 4.93 -0.19
CA PRO A 8 -14.25 6.22 0.17
C PRO A 8 -13.26 7.17 0.86
N ALA A 9 -12.40 6.67 1.76
CA ALA A 9 -11.38 7.49 2.42
C ALA A 9 -10.37 8.09 1.44
N LEU A 10 -9.83 7.27 0.53
CA LEU A 10 -8.92 7.70 -0.54
C LEU A 10 -9.58 8.74 -1.45
N ALA A 11 -10.84 8.54 -1.83
CA ALA A 11 -11.58 9.48 -2.66
C ALA A 11 -11.83 10.81 -1.92
N ALA A 12 -12.13 10.78 -0.63
CA ALA A 12 -12.32 11.98 0.19
C ALA A 12 -11.01 12.78 0.36
N ALA A 13 -9.86 12.09 0.35
CA ALA A 13 -8.53 12.71 0.33
C ALA A 13 -8.10 13.23 -1.06
N GLY A 14 -8.93 13.05 -2.10
CA GLY A 14 -8.66 13.56 -3.45
C GLY A 14 -7.82 12.63 -4.34
N HIS A 15 -7.57 11.40 -3.91
CA HIS A 15 -6.85 10.41 -4.72
C HIS A 15 -7.75 9.79 -5.80
N PRO A 16 -7.16 9.26 -6.90
CA PRO A 16 -7.94 8.63 -7.94
C PRO A 16 -8.60 7.34 -7.44
N ARG A 17 -9.53 6.80 -8.24
CA ARG A 17 -10.21 5.55 -7.92
C ARG A 17 -9.25 4.35 -8.07
N PHE A 18 -8.90 3.74 -6.94
CA PHE A 18 -8.17 2.47 -6.91
C PHE A 18 -9.06 1.30 -7.34
N THR A 19 -8.44 0.34 -8.03
CA THR A 19 -9.08 -0.92 -8.47
C THR A 19 -8.94 -1.99 -7.38
N PRO A 20 -10.05 -2.50 -6.83
CA PRO A 20 -10.00 -3.57 -5.82
C PRO A 20 -9.82 -4.95 -6.46
N ARG A 21 -8.92 -5.76 -5.89
CA ARG A 21 -8.78 -7.20 -6.18
C ARG A 21 -8.40 -7.93 -4.89
N ARG A 22 -9.25 -8.85 -4.43
CA ARG A 22 -9.07 -9.53 -3.12
C ARG A 22 -8.90 -8.50 -2.00
N ASN A 23 -7.78 -8.55 -1.28
CA ASN A 23 -7.39 -7.62 -0.23
C ASN A 23 -6.47 -6.49 -0.74
N HIS A 24 -6.40 -6.26 -2.05
CA HIS A 24 -5.54 -5.24 -2.66
C HIS A 24 -6.36 -4.10 -3.26
N LEU A 25 -5.79 -2.90 -3.21
CA LEU A 25 -6.22 -1.72 -3.95
C LEU A 25 -5.05 -1.28 -4.84
N THR A 26 -5.21 -1.35 -6.16
CA THR A 26 -4.18 -0.95 -7.13
C THR A 26 -4.45 0.45 -7.67
N HIS A 27 -3.44 1.32 -7.65
CA HIS A 27 -3.49 2.67 -8.21
C HIS A 27 -3.67 2.59 -9.74
N PRO A 28 -4.43 3.48 -10.39
CA PRO A 28 -4.64 3.43 -11.85
C PRO A 28 -3.36 3.57 -12.67
N GLY A 29 -2.32 4.20 -12.13
CA GLY A 29 -0.99 4.26 -12.75
C GLY A 29 -0.24 2.93 -12.76
N GLY A 30 -0.72 1.91 -12.06
CA GLY A 30 -0.18 0.54 -12.11
C GLY A 30 1.09 0.30 -11.30
N SER A 31 1.75 1.34 -10.76
CA SER A 31 3.01 1.23 -10.01
C SER A 31 2.85 1.24 -8.48
N LEU A 32 1.66 1.50 -7.95
CA LEU A 32 1.40 1.57 -6.51
C LEU A 32 0.24 0.65 -6.11
N GLN A 33 0.37 -0.02 -4.98
CA GLN A 33 -0.66 -0.92 -4.45
C GLN A 33 -0.71 -0.88 -2.92
N LEU A 34 -1.92 -0.82 -2.38
CA LEU A 34 -2.17 -1.00 -0.95
C LEU A 34 -2.70 -2.41 -0.71
N ARG A 35 -2.09 -3.16 0.22
CA ARG A 35 -2.53 -4.50 0.61
C ARG A 35 -3.05 -4.49 2.05
N PHE A 36 -4.25 -5.00 2.26
CA PHE A 36 -4.85 -5.08 3.58
C PHE A 36 -4.46 -6.39 4.26
N GLY A 37 -3.79 -6.29 5.41
CA GLY A 37 -3.31 -7.39 6.22
C GLY A 37 -4.38 -7.95 7.17
N ARG A 38 -4.09 -9.12 7.74
CA ARG A 38 -4.95 -9.76 8.76
C ARG A 38 -4.90 -9.04 10.11
N ASP A 39 -3.86 -8.27 10.33
CA ASP A 39 -3.62 -7.38 11.48
C ASP A 39 -4.39 -6.05 11.38
N MET A 40 -5.27 -5.92 10.38
CA MET A 40 -6.10 -4.74 10.15
C MET A 40 -5.31 -3.49 9.77
N ARG A 41 -4.11 -3.66 9.22
CA ARG A 41 -3.26 -2.59 8.70
C ARG A 41 -3.16 -2.65 7.18
N TRP A 42 -2.85 -1.50 6.59
CA TRP A 42 -2.52 -1.35 5.19
C TRP A 42 -1.01 -1.35 5.00
N TYR A 43 -0.57 -2.02 3.95
CA TYR A 43 0.83 -2.13 3.57
C TYR A 43 0.99 -1.50 2.19
N GLY A 44 1.96 -0.60 2.05
CA GLY A 44 2.22 0.11 0.80
C GLY A 44 3.30 -0.57 -0.02
N TYR A 45 2.97 -0.90 -1.27
CA TYR A 45 3.86 -1.53 -2.22
C TYR A 45 4.05 -0.66 -3.46
N GLU A 46 5.26 -0.72 -4.00
CA GLU A 46 5.63 -0.12 -5.28
C GLU A 46 6.09 -1.22 -6.24
N SER A 47 5.80 -1.05 -7.52
CA SER A 47 6.35 -1.85 -8.62
C SER A 47 6.91 -0.93 -9.70
N ASP A 48 7.86 -1.44 -10.47
CA ASP A 48 8.18 -0.81 -11.75
C ASP A 48 6.95 -0.82 -12.68
N PRO A 49 6.78 0.20 -13.55
CA PRO A 49 5.67 0.23 -14.49
C PRO A 49 5.61 -1.01 -15.39
N GLY A 50 4.54 -1.79 -15.27
CA GLY A 50 4.35 -3.03 -16.06
C GLY A 50 5.06 -4.27 -15.51
N ALA A 51 5.76 -4.15 -14.38
CA ALA A 51 6.37 -5.30 -13.71
C ALA A 51 5.37 -6.04 -12.81
N GLU A 52 5.62 -7.33 -12.60
CA GLU A 52 4.85 -8.17 -11.67
C GLU A 52 5.42 -8.17 -10.26
N ASP A 53 6.65 -7.67 -10.08
CA ASP A 53 7.34 -7.61 -8.80
C ASP A 53 6.89 -6.40 -7.99
N TRP A 54 6.60 -6.63 -6.71
CA TRP A 54 6.11 -5.60 -5.78
C TRP A 54 6.97 -5.59 -4.52
N TRP A 55 7.54 -4.44 -4.20
CA TRP A 55 8.36 -4.25 -3.00
C TRP A 55 7.60 -3.40 -1.96
N PRO A 56 7.67 -3.75 -0.66
CA PRO A 56 7.11 -2.91 0.39
C PRO A 56 7.92 -1.62 0.52
N ARG A 57 7.25 -0.46 0.55
CA ARG A 57 7.93 0.85 0.53
C ARG A 57 7.43 1.87 1.54
N ALA A 58 6.31 1.59 2.22
CA ALA A 58 5.78 2.44 3.29
C ALA A 58 5.52 1.64 4.57
N ALA A 59 5.65 2.31 5.72
CA ALA A 59 5.33 1.72 7.01
C ALA A 59 3.84 1.31 7.09
N PRO A 60 3.50 0.17 7.71
CA PRO A 60 2.11 -0.26 7.80
C PRO A 60 1.29 0.60 8.75
N ASP A 61 0.10 1.03 8.33
CA ASP A 61 -0.79 1.91 9.10
C ASP A 61 -2.27 1.46 8.96
N PRO A 62 -3.12 1.60 10.01
CA PRO A 62 -4.56 1.35 9.88
C PRO A 62 -5.28 2.29 8.89
N ASP A 63 -4.75 3.48 8.61
CA ASP A 63 -5.28 4.44 7.64
C ASP A 63 -4.61 4.25 6.26
N PRO A 64 -5.37 3.84 5.22
CA PRO A 64 -4.84 3.68 3.87
C PRO A 64 -4.33 5.00 3.25
N VAL A 65 -4.85 6.15 3.68
CA VAL A 65 -4.41 7.46 3.17
C VAL A 65 -2.98 7.74 3.66
N THR A 66 -2.70 7.51 4.94
CA THR A 66 -1.35 7.64 5.52
C THR A 66 -0.32 6.79 4.77
N VAL A 67 -0.66 5.53 4.47
CA VAL A 67 0.25 4.63 3.74
C VAL A 67 0.50 5.12 2.31
N LEU A 68 -0.54 5.61 1.62
CA LEU A 68 -0.39 6.13 0.27
C LEU A 68 0.45 7.42 0.22
N GLU A 69 0.22 8.35 1.14
CA GLU A 69 1.01 9.59 1.22
C GLU A 69 2.49 9.28 1.51
N ALA A 70 2.78 8.31 2.37
CA ALA A 70 4.16 7.86 2.61
C ALA A 70 4.81 7.28 1.33
N LEU A 71 4.07 6.49 0.54
CA LEU A 71 4.55 6.01 -0.77
C LEU A 71 4.84 7.18 -1.72
N LEU A 72 3.94 8.16 -1.82
CA LEU A 72 4.04 9.30 -2.72
C LEU A 72 5.18 10.25 -2.33
N ALA A 73 5.41 10.44 -1.02
CA ALA A 73 6.53 11.20 -0.50
C ALA A 73 7.88 10.51 -0.75
N GLY A 74 7.88 9.23 -1.13
CA GLY A 74 9.10 8.42 -1.17
C GLY A 74 9.72 8.31 0.22
N ASP A 75 8.90 8.41 1.28
CA ASP A 75 9.33 8.31 2.67
C ASP A 75 9.64 6.84 2.92
N ARG A 76 10.84 6.46 2.48
CA ARG A 76 11.36 5.10 2.59
C ARG A 76 11.38 4.77 4.07
N VAL A 77 10.90 3.57 4.40
CA VAL A 77 11.19 2.95 5.70
C VAL A 77 12.69 3.16 5.95
N PRO A 78 13.12 3.86 7.03
CA PRO A 78 14.53 3.98 7.33
C PRO A 78 15.07 2.56 7.37
N GLU A 79 16.07 2.30 6.51
CA GLU A 79 16.69 1.00 6.26
C GLU A 79 16.63 0.17 7.52
N ALA A 80 15.75 -0.85 7.50
CA ALA A 80 15.34 -1.54 8.69
C ALA A 80 16.60 -2.05 9.39
N ALA A 81 16.98 -1.40 10.49
CA ALA A 81 18.07 -1.83 11.33
C ALA A 81 17.69 -3.22 11.84
N GLY A 82 18.17 -4.25 11.16
CA GLY A 82 18.09 -5.65 11.59
C GLY A 82 16.73 -6.34 11.51
N TYR A 83 15.78 -5.90 10.67
CA TYR A 83 14.66 -6.79 10.32
C TYR A 83 15.09 -7.69 9.17
N ASP A 84 15.32 -8.96 9.51
CA ASP A 84 15.27 -10.10 8.59
C ASP A 84 14.21 -9.83 7.52
N ASP A 85 14.61 -9.93 6.25
CA ASP A 85 13.78 -9.68 5.07
C ASP A 85 12.41 -10.32 5.29
N PRO A 86 11.35 -9.53 5.50
CA PRO A 86 10.09 -10.14 5.80
C PRO A 86 9.55 -10.69 4.48
N HIS A 87 9.79 -11.99 4.29
CA HIS A 87 9.10 -12.86 3.35
C HIS A 87 7.59 -12.83 3.62
N TYR A 88 6.93 -11.72 3.30
CA TYR A 88 5.47 -11.62 3.29
C TYR A 88 4.97 -12.15 1.95
N VAL A 89 4.84 -13.48 1.93
CA VAL A 89 3.89 -14.27 1.14
C VAL A 89 3.92 -14.06 -0.38
N ARG A 90 4.60 -15.00 -1.05
CA ARG A 90 4.34 -15.40 -2.45
C ARG A 90 2.93 -15.99 -2.60
#